data_AF-A0AAV1TB24-F1
#
_entry.id   AF-A0AAV1TB24-F1
#
_cell.length_a   1.000
_cell.length_b   1.000
_cell.length_c   1.000
_cell.angle_alpha   90.00
_cell.angle_beta   90.00
_cell.angle_gamma   90.00
#
_symmetry.space_group_name_H-M   'P 1'
#
loop_
_entity.id
_entity.type
_entity.pdbx_description
1 polymer ?
#
loop_
_entity_poly.entity_id
_entity_poly.type
_entity_poly.pdbx_seq_one_letter_code
_entity_poly.pdbx_strand_id
1 'polypeptide(L)'
;MFAERASGFQWSEDVKVDVLGHHLTGMAERYYNQQVEGWFEEQPTLEHAMQRLLHTFATKITPAQSMKIFTAPTSSKRIWTEHYLYLVAVSEACGCADNLVQDNIGHYADPSMRVSMLARLNLTRIDYLRQAKELAHFAQSTEIELRGKNIGKDVVNTVKNGRRAYPKPRTHNR
;
A
#
# COMPACT_ATOMS: atom_id res chain seq x y z
N MET A 1 12.11 4.43 -29.53
CA MET A 1 13.38 3.67 -29.40
C MET A 1 13.24 2.15 -29.59
N PHE A 2 12.44 1.41 -28.80
CA PHE A 2 12.31 -0.06 -29.01
C PHE A 2 11.43 -0.45 -30.23
N ALA A 3 10.31 0.24 -30.46
CA ALA A 3 9.41 -0.03 -31.59
C ALA A 3 10.04 0.28 -32.96
N GLU A 4 10.72 1.43 -33.10
CA GLU A 4 11.46 1.82 -34.32
C GLU A 4 12.60 0.84 -34.64
N ARG A 5 13.27 0.33 -33.59
CA ARG A 5 14.34 -0.66 -33.74
C ARG A 5 13.82 -2.04 -34.14
N ALA A 6 12.58 -2.37 -33.74
CA ALA A 6 11.91 -3.61 -34.13
C ALA A 6 11.28 -3.53 -35.53
N SER A 7 10.80 -2.36 -35.95
CA SER A 7 10.24 -2.12 -37.29
C SER A 7 11.30 -1.85 -38.35
N GLY A 8 12.53 -1.50 -37.96
CA GLY A 8 13.61 -1.12 -38.86
C GLY A 8 13.41 0.24 -39.55
N PHE A 9 12.42 1.02 -39.11
CA PHE A 9 12.04 2.29 -39.69
C PHE A 9 11.84 3.34 -38.60
N GLN A 10 12.37 4.55 -38.83
CA GLN A 10 12.08 5.70 -38.00
C GLN A 10 10.70 6.24 -38.40
N TRP A 11 9.70 6.06 -37.55
CA TRP A 11 8.36 6.58 -37.80
C TRP A 11 8.36 8.09 -37.64
N SER A 12 7.56 8.78 -38.45
CA SER A 12 7.31 10.20 -38.28
C SER A 12 6.44 10.45 -37.05
N GLU A 13 6.52 11.65 -36.47
CA GLU A 13 5.81 11.97 -35.22
C GLU A 13 4.30 11.90 -35.36
N ASP A 14 3.74 12.26 -36.52
CA ASP A 14 2.32 12.12 -36.86
C ASP A 14 1.87 10.66 -36.79
N VAL A 15 2.64 9.72 -37.37
CA VAL A 15 2.35 8.29 -37.30
C VAL A 15 2.40 7.77 -35.88
N LYS A 16 3.39 8.23 -35.08
CA LYS A 16 3.51 7.83 -33.68
C LYS A 16 2.35 8.31 -32.83
N VAL A 17 1.91 9.55 -33.05
CA VAL A 17 0.76 10.17 -32.38
C VAL A 17 -0.52 9.43 -32.78
N ASP A 18 -0.72 9.14 -34.06
CA ASP A 18 -1.87 8.35 -34.52
C ASP A 18 -1.92 6.95 -33.86
N VAL A 19 -0.79 6.25 -33.82
CA VAL A 19 -0.69 4.94 -33.15
C VAL A 19 -0.97 5.04 -31.64
N LEU A 20 -0.53 6.10 -30.96
CA LEU A 20 -0.87 6.34 -29.55
C LEU A 20 -2.39 6.41 -29.38
N GLY A 21 -3.09 7.15 -30.23
CA GLY A 21 -4.55 7.27 -30.22
C GLY A 21 -5.26 5.92 -30.30
N HIS A 22 -4.81 5.03 -31.19
CA HIS A 22 -5.36 3.68 -31.35
C HIS A 22 -5.21 2.77 -30.11
N HIS A 23 -4.27 3.09 -29.22
CA HIS A 23 -4.06 2.35 -27.97
C HIS A 23 -4.84 2.93 -26.78
N LEU A 24 -5.43 4.11 -26.92
CA LEU A 24 -6.28 4.69 -25.88
C LEU A 24 -7.70 4.12 -26.00
N THR A 25 -8.39 4.03 -24.86
CA THR A 25 -9.79 3.61 -24.84
C THR A 25 -10.60 4.46 -23.87
N GLY A 26 -11.90 4.57 -24.11
CA GLY A 26 -12.84 5.16 -23.16
C GLY A 26 -12.68 6.67 -23.01
N MET A 27 -12.46 7.15 -21.78
CA MET A 27 -12.37 8.61 -21.51
C MET A 27 -11.07 9.22 -22.05
N ALA A 28 -9.96 8.47 -21.98
CA ALA A 28 -8.67 8.92 -22.48
C ALA A 28 -8.69 9.13 -24.00
N GLU A 29 -9.27 8.19 -24.73
CA GLU A 29 -9.44 8.26 -26.19
C GLU A 29 -10.27 9.48 -26.61
N ARG A 30 -11.45 9.68 -26.00
CA ARG A 30 -12.32 10.82 -26.33
C ARG A 30 -11.65 12.15 -26.08
N TYR A 31 -10.94 12.28 -24.96
CA TYR A 31 -10.21 13.50 -24.64
C TYR A 31 -9.04 13.72 -25.59
N TYR A 32 -8.26 12.67 -25.87
CA TYR A 32 -7.14 12.71 -26.79
C TYR A 32 -7.56 13.21 -28.18
N ASN A 33 -8.61 12.61 -28.77
CA ASN A 33 -9.10 12.98 -30.10
C ASN A 33 -9.59 14.43 -30.19
N GLN A 34 -10.01 15.04 -29.08
CA GLN A 34 -10.43 16.44 -29.04
C GLN A 34 -9.26 17.44 -28.97
N GLN A 35 -8.09 16.98 -28.54
CA GLN A 35 -6.98 17.86 -28.15
C GLN A 35 -5.71 17.65 -28.99
N VAL A 36 -5.55 16.47 -29.59
CA VAL A 36 -4.32 16.04 -30.27
C VAL A 36 -3.90 17.00 -31.38
N GLU A 37 -4.84 17.52 -32.17
CA GLU A 37 -4.54 18.50 -33.23
C GLU A 37 -3.91 19.77 -32.65
N GLY A 38 -4.50 20.35 -31.60
CA GLY A 38 -3.97 21.54 -30.93
C GLY A 38 -2.62 21.29 -30.27
N TRP A 39 -2.43 20.13 -29.62
CA TRP A 39 -1.12 19.77 -29.05
C TRP A 39 -0.06 19.58 -30.12
N PHE A 40 -0.44 19.06 -31.29
CA PHE A 40 0.49 18.86 -32.41
C PHE A 40 0.89 20.18 -33.06
N GLU A 41 -0.02 21.16 -33.12
CA GLU A 41 0.30 22.53 -33.52
C GLU A 41 1.24 23.24 -32.52
N GLU A 42 1.04 23.02 -31.20
CA GLU A 42 1.92 23.56 -30.15
C GLU A 42 3.33 22.98 -30.25
N GLN A 43 3.44 21.65 -30.33
CA GLN A 43 4.71 20.94 -30.46
C GLN A 43 4.47 19.57 -31.12
N PRO A 44 4.94 19.36 -32.36
CA PRO A 44 4.62 18.17 -33.16
C PRO A 44 5.48 16.98 -32.75
N THR A 45 5.40 16.57 -31.48
CA THR A 45 6.11 15.41 -30.94
C THR A 45 5.18 14.52 -30.12
N LEU A 46 5.40 13.22 -30.22
CA LEU A 46 4.73 12.21 -29.39
C LEU A 46 4.99 12.49 -27.90
N GLU A 47 6.22 12.88 -27.55
CA GLU A 47 6.58 13.19 -26.16
C GLU A 47 5.69 14.28 -25.58
N HIS A 48 5.44 15.35 -26.34
CA HIS A 48 4.56 16.42 -25.91
C HIS A 48 3.12 15.91 -25.68
N ALA A 49 2.57 15.16 -26.64
CA ALA A 49 1.25 14.57 -26.52
C ALA A 49 1.14 13.62 -25.30
N MET A 50 2.16 12.79 -25.06
CA MET A 50 2.23 11.91 -23.89
C MET A 50 2.30 12.70 -22.58
N GLN A 51 3.07 13.78 -22.53
CA GLN A 51 3.16 14.65 -21.34
C GLN A 51 1.84 15.36 -21.05
N ARG A 52 1.12 15.85 -22.07
CA ARG A 52 -0.20 16.48 -21.92
C ARG A 52 -1.23 15.45 -21.42
N LEU A 53 -1.23 14.26 -22.00
CA LEU A 53 -2.11 13.17 -21.57
C LEU A 53 -1.81 12.77 -20.12
N LEU A 54 -0.53 12.62 -19.76
CA LEU A 54 -0.10 12.35 -18.39
C LEU A 54 -0.54 13.47 -17.45
N HIS A 55 -0.37 14.73 -17.82
CA HIS A 55 -0.76 15.86 -16.98
C HIS A 55 -2.27 15.87 -16.65
N THR A 56 -3.10 15.54 -17.64
CA THR A 56 -4.56 15.50 -17.48
C THR A 56 -5.03 14.29 -16.69
N PHE A 57 -4.47 13.10 -16.96
CA PHE A 57 -4.94 11.84 -16.38
C PHE A 57 -4.13 11.36 -15.17
N ALA A 58 -3.03 12.02 -14.82
CA ALA A 58 -2.34 11.75 -13.57
C ALA A 58 -3.32 11.95 -12.42
N THR A 59 -3.61 10.86 -11.70
CA THR A 59 -4.32 10.93 -10.43
C THR A 59 -3.45 11.68 -9.43
N LYS A 60 -3.70 12.98 -9.30
CA LYS A 60 -3.10 13.80 -8.24
C LYS A 60 -3.85 13.47 -6.95
N ILE A 61 -3.27 12.60 -6.12
CA ILE A 61 -3.68 12.55 -4.72
C ILE A 61 -3.26 13.91 -4.14
N THR A 62 -4.24 14.77 -3.88
CA THR A 62 -3.94 16.08 -3.28
C THR A 62 -3.30 15.89 -1.91
N PRO A 63 -2.47 16.83 -1.42
CA PRO A 63 -1.94 16.75 -0.06
C PRO A 63 -3.02 16.54 1.01
N ALA A 64 -4.21 17.12 0.83
CA ALA A 64 -5.33 16.90 1.74
C ALA A 64 -5.87 15.45 1.71
N GLN A 65 -5.98 14.85 0.52
CA GLN A 65 -6.40 13.46 0.36
C GLN A 65 -5.33 12.49 0.88
N SER A 66 -4.05 12.74 0.62
CA SER A 66 -2.97 11.90 1.11
C SER A 66 -2.89 11.97 2.63
N MET A 67 -2.99 13.15 3.23
CA MET A 67 -3.04 13.32 4.69
C MET A 67 -4.21 12.55 5.30
N LYS A 68 -5.39 12.57 4.68
CA LYS A 68 -6.52 11.76 5.15
C LYS A 68 -6.23 10.26 5.12
N ILE A 69 -5.48 9.78 4.13
CA ILE A 69 -5.07 8.38 4.01
C ILE A 69 -3.98 8.05 5.05
N PHE A 70 -2.97 8.91 5.22
CA PHE A 70 -1.86 8.73 6.17
C PHE A 70 -2.22 8.94 7.64
N THR A 71 -3.40 9.46 7.94
CA THR A 71 -3.90 9.59 9.33
C THR A 71 -5.00 8.60 9.65
N ALA A 72 -5.39 7.76 8.68
CA ALA A 72 -6.35 6.70 8.91
C ALA A 72 -5.69 5.59 9.77
N PRO A 73 -6.39 5.10 10.81
CA PRO A 73 -5.95 3.91 11.54
C PRO A 73 -5.82 2.70 10.61
N THR A 74 -4.91 1.80 10.96
CA THR A 74 -4.77 0.52 10.26
C THR A 74 -6.08 -0.28 10.32
N SER A 75 -6.54 -0.80 9.18
CA SER A 75 -7.72 -1.66 9.17
C SER A 75 -7.44 -2.97 9.90
N SER A 76 -8.34 -3.40 10.80
CA SER A 76 -8.23 -4.68 11.51
C SER A 76 -8.25 -5.93 10.61
N LYS A 77 -8.58 -5.75 9.32
CA LYS A 77 -8.59 -6.83 8.31
C LYS A 77 -7.29 -6.95 7.52
N ARG A 78 -6.42 -5.93 7.56
CA ARG A 78 -5.20 -5.86 6.75
C ARG A 78 -4.00 -6.22 7.60
N ILE A 79 -3.12 -7.07 7.09
CA ILE A 79 -1.86 -7.41 7.76
C ILE A 79 -0.85 -6.27 7.59
N TRP A 80 0.09 -6.12 8.54
CA TRP A 80 0.99 -4.97 8.60
C TRP A 80 1.86 -4.80 7.36
N THR A 81 2.29 -5.91 6.74
CA THR A 81 3.08 -5.87 5.51
C THR A 81 2.29 -5.35 4.31
N GLU A 82 1.01 -5.74 4.18
CA GLU A 82 0.12 -5.19 3.15
C GLU A 82 -0.18 -3.72 3.41
N HIS A 83 -0.34 -3.33 4.68
CA HIS A 83 -0.56 -1.94 5.05
C HIS A 83 0.63 -1.05 4.69
N TYR A 84 1.85 -1.52 4.96
CA TYR A 84 3.08 -0.86 4.51
C TYR A 84 3.11 -0.67 2.99
N LEU A 85 2.88 -1.72 2.21
CA LEU A 85 2.90 -1.63 0.74
C LEU A 85 1.84 -0.65 0.20
N TYR A 86 0.65 -0.64 0.82
CA TYR A 86 -0.39 0.33 0.49
C TYR A 86 0.07 1.77 0.73
N LEU A 87 0.70 2.06 1.86
CA LEU A 87 1.19 3.39 2.19
C LEU A 87 2.35 3.83 1.27
N VAL A 88 3.22 2.90 0.85
CA VAL A 88 4.27 3.18 -0.15
C VAL A 88 3.65 3.65 -1.46
N ALA A 89 2.63 2.94 -1.97
CA ALA A 89 1.94 3.35 -3.20
C ALA A 89 1.28 4.73 -3.07
N VAL A 90 0.74 5.06 -1.89
CA VAL A 90 0.17 6.39 -1.62
C VAL A 90 1.26 7.47 -1.54
N SER A 91 2.43 7.15 -0.97
CA SER A 91 3.60 8.04 -0.93
C SER A 91 4.04 8.43 -2.34
N GLU A 92 4.21 7.44 -3.21
CA GLU A 92 4.60 7.63 -4.61
C GLU A 92 3.57 8.50 -5.36
N ALA A 93 2.28 8.21 -5.19
CA ALA A 93 1.20 8.96 -5.83
C ALA A 93 1.02 10.40 -5.31
N CYS A 94 1.66 10.76 -4.18
CA CYS A 94 1.64 12.11 -3.60
C CYS A 94 2.99 12.84 -3.75
N GLY A 95 3.98 12.27 -4.44
CA GLY A 95 5.29 12.89 -4.64
C GLY A 95 6.35 12.50 -3.59
N CYS A 96 6.40 11.22 -3.23
CA CYS A 96 7.42 10.61 -2.36
C CYS A 96 7.40 11.14 -0.91
N ALA A 97 6.23 11.09 -0.27
CA ALA A 97 6.04 11.43 1.13
C ALA A 97 6.45 10.30 2.11
N ASP A 98 7.70 9.84 2.02
CA ASP A 98 8.18 8.65 2.73
C ASP A 98 8.16 8.78 4.26
N ASN A 99 8.37 9.98 4.78
CA ASN A 99 8.24 10.30 6.19
C ASN A 99 6.80 10.05 6.70
N LEU A 100 5.78 10.31 5.89
CA LEU A 100 4.38 10.08 6.27
C LEU A 100 4.03 8.59 6.34
N VAL A 101 4.72 7.74 5.55
CA VAL A 101 4.60 6.27 5.65
C VAL A 101 5.09 5.81 7.03
N GLN A 102 6.25 6.31 7.46
CA GLN A 102 6.79 6.02 8.78
C GLN A 102 5.89 6.54 9.90
N ASP A 103 5.42 7.79 9.78
CA ASP A 103 4.55 8.39 10.77
C ASP A 103 3.24 7.62 10.93
N ASN A 104 2.61 7.20 9.82
CA ASN A 104 1.39 6.39 9.89
C ASN A 104 1.63 5.08 10.65
N ILE A 105 2.67 4.33 10.25
CA ILE A 105 2.98 3.04 10.89
C ILE A 105 3.26 3.23 12.38
N GLY A 106 4.04 4.23 12.76
CA GLY A 106 4.41 4.47 14.15
C GLY A 106 3.27 5.03 15.02
N HIS A 107 2.52 6.01 14.52
CA HIS A 107 1.61 6.81 15.35
C HIS A 107 0.13 6.43 15.24
N TYR A 108 -0.28 5.75 14.18
CA TYR A 108 -1.69 5.43 13.89
C TYR A 108 -2.02 3.94 14.04
N ALA A 109 -1.08 3.18 14.62
CA ALA A 109 -1.34 1.85 15.15
C ALA A 109 -2.33 1.90 16.33
N ASP A 110 -2.93 0.76 16.66
CA ASP A 110 -3.72 0.62 17.87
C ASP A 110 -2.89 0.99 19.13
N PRO A 111 -3.52 1.43 20.23
CA PRO A 111 -2.78 1.95 21.38
C PRO A 111 -1.74 0.99 21.95
N SER A 112 -2.00 -0.32 21.90
CA SER A 112 -1.10 -1.33 22.45
C SER A 112 0.14 -1.55 21.59
N MET A 113 -0.04 -1.58 20.27
CA MET A 113 1.05 -1.71 19.32
C MET A 113 1.85 -0.40 19.17
N ARG A 114 1.16 0.74 19.18
CA ARG A 114 1.72 2.09 19.04
C ARG A 114 2.85 2.36 20.03
N VAL A 115 2.65 2.06 21.31
CA VAL A 115 3.68 2.26 22.34
C VAL A 115 4.96 1.47 22.01
N SER A 116 4.81 0.21 21.60
CA SER A 116 5.93 -0.66 21.23
C SER A 116 6.64 -0.19 19.96
N MET A 117 5.90 0.37 19.00
CA MET A 117 6.46 0.93 17.77
C MET A 117 7.24 2.22 18.02
N LEU A 118 6.67 3.14 18.80
CA LEU A 118 7.33 4.41 19.13
C LEU A 118 8.62 4.20 19.92
N ALA A 119 8.68 3.19 20.80
CA ALA A 119 9.92 2.83 21.50
C ALA A 119 11.03 2.32 20.56
N ARG A 120 10.67 1.85 19.36
CA ARG A 120 11.61 1.37 18.32
C ARG A 120 11.88 2.42 17.24
N LEU A 121 11.14 3.53 17.25
CA LEU A 121 11.30 4.60 16.29
C LEU A 121 12.58 5.37 16.61
N ASN A 122 13.41 5.56 15.60
CA ASN A 122 14.63 6.34 15.69
C ASN A 122 14.47 7.56 14.77
N LEU A 123 14.24 8.72 15.38
CA LEU A 123 13.98 9.99 14.69
C LEU A 123 15.22 10.58 14.02
N THR A 124 16.42 10.05 14.25
CA THR A 124 17.66 10.52 13.59
C THR A 124 17.93 9.83 12.27
N ARG A 125 17.21 8.74 11.96
CA ARG A 125 17.30 8.03 10.69
C ARG A 125 16.55 8.78 9.60
N ILE A 126 17.12 8.78 8.40
CA ILE A 126 16.54 9.37 7.18
C ILE A 126 16.06 8.31 6.17
N ASP A 127 16.30 7.03 6.44
CA ASP A 127 15.83 5.90 5.64
C ASP A 127 14.39 5.49 6.01
N TYR A 128 13.47 6.44 5.92
CA TYR A 128 12.09 6.36 6.42
C TYR A 128 11.35 5.08 5.99
N LEU A 129 11.41 4.73 4.70
CA LEU A 129 10.75 3.53 4.18
C LEU A 129 11.33 2.23 4.73
N ARG A 130 12.65 2.17 4.94
CA ARG A 130 13.31 0.99 5.49
C ARG A 130 12.92 0.81 6.96
N GLN A 131 12.90 1.90 7.72
CA GLN A 131 12.48 1.86 9.12
C GLN A 131 10.99 1.54 9.26
N ALA A 132 10.14 2.10 8.40
CA ALA A 132 8.71 1.78 8.34
C ALA A 132 8.47 0.28 8.08
N LYS A 133 9.24 -0.31 7.16
CA LYS A 133 9.22 -1.75 6.88
C LYS A 133 9.64 -2.59 8.09
N GLU A 134 10.71 -2.20 8.78
CA GLU A 134 11.18 -2.86 10.01
C GLU A 134 10.08 -2.84 11.11
N LEU A 135 9.40 -1.71 11.29
CA LEU A 135 8.28 -1.58 12.22
C LEU A 135 7.09 -2.46 11.83
N ALA A 136 6.74 -2.52 10.54
CA ALA A 136 5.67 -3.39 10.04
C ALA A 136 5.96 -4.87 10.30
N HIS A 137 7.20 -5.33 10.05
CA HIS A 137 7.61 -6.71 10.34
C HIS A 137 7.57 -7.04 11.83
N PHE A 138 7.98 -6.08 12.68
CA PHE A 138 7.87 -6.24 14.14
C PHE A 138 6.43 -6.40 14.59
N ALA A 139 5.54 -5.54 14.11
CA ALA A 139 4.13 -5.56 14.44
C ALA A 139 3.48 -6.90 14.05
N GLN A 140 3.75 -7.33 12.81
CA GLN A 140 3.28 -8.59 12.29
C GLN A 140 3.71 -9.78 13.15
N SER A 141 4.98 -9.81 13.54
CA SER A 141 5.54 -10.88 14.37
C SER A 141 4.91 -10.90 15.76
N THR A 142 4.71 -9.72 16.35
CA THR A 142 4.10 -9.55 17.67
C THR A 142 2.64 -10.00 17.69
N GLU A 143 1.86 -9.65 16.66
CA GLU A 143 0.47 -10.11 16.53
C GLU A 143 0.36 -11.63 16.39
N ILE A 144 1.24 -12.25 15.60
CA ILE A 144 1.29 -13.70 15.43
C ILE A 144 1.60 -14.37 16.78
N GLU A 145 2.56 -13.84 17.53
CA GLU A 145 2.92 -14.37 18.84
C GLU A 145 1.78 -14.26 19.85
N LEU A 146 1.09 -13.10 19.90
CA LEU A 146 -0.06 -12.89 20.77
C LEU A 146 -1.22 -13.84 20.43
N ARG A 147 -1.52 -14.03 19.14
CA ARG A 147 -2.53 -15.00 18.68
C ARG A 147 -2.13 -16.43 19.07
N GLY A 148 -0.87 -16.81 18.89
CA GLY A 148 -0.36 -18.13 19.28
C GLY A 148 -0.44 -18.38 20.79
N LYS A 149 -0.10 -17.38 21.61
CA LYS A 149 -0.23 -17.44 23.07
C LYS A 149 -1.66 -17.60 23.54
N ASN A 150 -2.63 -16.96 22.87
CA ASN A 150 -4.05 -17.10 23.20
C ASN A 150 -4.56 -18.51 22.88
N ILE A 151 -4.20 -19.06 21.73
CA ILE A 151 -4.53 -20.45 21.36
C ILE A 151 -3.92 -21.44 22.38
N GLY A 152 -2.67 -21.25 22.78
CA GLY A 152 -2.01 -22.11 23.77
C GLY A 152 -2.69 -22.07 25.14
N LYS A 153 -3.17 -20.90 25.58
CA LYS A 153 -3.95 -20.75 26.82
C LYS A 153 -5.31 -21.46 26.74
N ASP A 154 -6.01 -21.36 25.62
CA ASP A 154 -7.30 -22.01 25.42
C ASP A 154 -7.17 -23.54 25.47
N VAL A 155 -6.17 -24.10 24.79
CA VAL A 155 -5.88 -25.55 24.84
C VAL A 155 -5.57 -26.01 26.27
N VAL A 156 -4.74 -25.26 27.01
CA VAL A 156 -4.39 -25.60 28.40
C VAL A 156 -5.60 -25.50 29.33
N ASN A 157 -6.48 -24.52 29.13
CA ASN A 157 -7.71 -24.37 29.91
C ASN A 157 -8.69 -25.51 29.65
N THR A 158 -8.84 -25.97 28.41
CA THR A 158 -9.66 -27.15 28.08
C THR A 158 -9.14 -28.42 28.76
N VAL A 159 -7.81 -28.63 28.77
CA VAL A 159 -7.19 -29.78 29.46
C VAL A 159 -7.37 -29.70 30.98
N LYS A 160 -7.29 -28.50 31.58
CA LYS A 160 -7.50 -28.30 33.03
C LYS A 160 -8.96 -28.55 33.44
N ASN A 161 -9.94 -28.21 32.60
CA ASN A 161 -11.35 -28.52 32.87
C ASN A 161 -11.64 -30.02 32.73
N GLY A 162 -11.03 -30.72 31.77
CA GLY A 162 -11.18 -32.18 31.62
C GLY A 162 -10.65 -32.98 32.81
N ARG A 163 -9.62 -32.49 33.52
CA ARG A 163 -9.04 -33.16 34.70
C ARG A 163 -9.84 -32.99 35.99
N ARG A 164 -10.89 -32.16 36.02
CA ARG A 164 -11.76 -31.95 37.19
C ARG A 164 -12.99 -32.86 37.22
N ALA A 165 -13.19 -33.71 36.22
CA ALA A 165 -14.33 -34.61 36.12
C ALA A 165 -13.93 -36.08 36.38
N TYR A 166 -13.66 -36.43 37.64
CA TYR A 166 -13.77 -37.82 38.09
C TYR A 166 -14.76 -37.86 39.27
N PRO A 167 -15.92 -38.53 39.15
CA PRO A 167 -16.82 -38.71 40.27
C PRO A 167 -16.19 -39.67 41.30
N LYS A 168 -16.16 -39.28 42.57
CA LYS A 168 -15.74 -40.16 43.68
C LYS A 168 -16.71 -41.36 43.80
N PRO A 169 -16.24 -42.59 44.05
CA PRO A 169 -17.11 -43.73 44.27
C PRO A 169 -17.93 -43.54 45.57
N ARG A 170 -19.23 -43.79 45.50
CA ARG A 170 -20.12 -43.83 46.67
C ARG A 170 -19.79 -45.06 47.50
N THR A 171 -19.31 -44.86 48.73
CA THR A 171 -19.23 -45.92 49.74
C THR A 171 -20.64 -46.26 50.23
N HIS A 172 -21.10 -47.49 49.97
CA HIS A 172 -22.26 -48.06 50.64
C HIS A 172 -21.81 -48.62 51.99
N ASN A 173 -22.30 -48.05 53.08
CA ASN A 173 -22.24 -48.66 54.41
C ASN A 173 -23.29 -49.78 54.50
N ARG A 174 -22.89 -50.94 55.01
CA ARG A 174 -23.78 -51.91 55.63
C ARG A 174 -23.20 -52.30 56.97
#